data_AF-A0A916SR61-F1
#
_entry.id   AF-A0A916SR61-F1
#
_cell.length_a   1.000
_cell.length_b   1.000
_cell.length_c   1.000
_cell.angle_alpha   90.00
_cell.angle_beta   90.00
_cell.angle_gamma   90.00
#
_symmetry.space_group_name_H-M   'P 1'
#
loop_
_entity.id
_entity.type
_entity.pdbx_description
1 polymer ?
#
loop_
_entity_poly.entity_id
_entity_poly.type
_entity_poly.pdbx_seq_one_letter_code
_entity_poly.pdbx_strand_id
1 'polypeptide(L)'
;MSTDTIVEVEVLGTDASKYWGPWSERLSTMKGKVDTSLSSQDFSFIPGAGDVYTAFVAAQARLEDYIGGGVTAFQAFRDLLMETSVEYLEEEGATAAEVAAFRARYPL
;
A
#
# COMPACT_ATOMS: atom_id res chain seq x y z
N MET A 1 16.60 12.54 -24.10
CA MET A 1 15.21 12.16 -23.77
C MET A 1 14.37 11.95 -25.01
N SER A 2 14.10 10.69 -25.31
CA SER A 2 13.13 10.29 -26.34
C SER A 2 11.69 10.58 -25.90
N THR A 3 10.76 10.73 -26.86
CA THR A 3 9.33 10.90 -26.56
C THR A 3 8.73 9.67 -25.87
N ASP A 4 9.22 8.47 -26.21
CA ASP A 4 8.72 7.22 -25.64
C ASP A 4 9.07 7.11 -24.15
N THR A 5 10.30 7.45 -23.76
CA THR A 5 10.73 7.46 -22.35
C THR A 5 9.92 8.47 -21.51
N ILE A 6 9.54 9.62 -22.10
CA ILE A 6 8.70 10.61 -21.41
C ILE A 6 7.34 10.00 -21.08
N VAL A 7 6.70 9.35 -22.05
CA VAL A 7 5.38 8.73 -21.87
C VAL A 7 5.46 7.61 -20.83
N GLU A 8 6.49 6.77 -20.88
CA GLU A 8 6.70 5.68 -19.93
C GLU A 8 6.87 6.20 -18.49
N VAL A 9 7.74 7.21 -18.29
CA VAL A 9 7.97 7.83 -16.98
C VAL A 9 6.68 8.48 -16.44
N GLU A 10 5.91 9.16 -17.28
CA GLU A 10 4.64 9.77 -16.88
C GLU A 10 3.57 8.73 -16.50
N VAL A 11 3.50 7.61 -17.25
CA VAL A 11 2.58 6.50 -16.94
C VAL A 11 2.95 5.87 -15.61
N LEU A 12 4.22 5.51 -15.41
CA LEU A 12 4.70 4.86 -14.19
C LEU A 12 4.51 5.77 -12.95
N GLY A 13 4.86 7.06 -13.06
CA GLY A 13 4.65 8.03 -11.98
C GLY A 13 3.17 8.26 -11.68
N THR A 14 2.32 8.26 -12.71
CA THR A 14 0.86 8.34 -12.55
C THR A 14 0.31 7.10 -11.85
N ASP A 15 0.77 5.91 -12.24
CA ASP A 15 0.33 4.65 -11.66
C ASP A 15 0.70 4.56 -10.17
N ALA A 16 1.95 4.89 -9.85
CA ALA A 16 2.44 4.94 -8.47
C ALA A 16 1.60 5.90 -7.61
N SER A 17 1.39 7.13 -8.06
CA SER A 17 0.75 8.19 -7.27
C SER A 17 -0.78 8.12 -7.23
N LYS A 18 -1.45 7.69 -8.32
CA LYS A 18 -2.92 7.71 -8.41
C LYS A 18 -3.59 6.39 -8.10
N TYR A 19 -2.86 5.28 -8.20
CA TYR A 19 -3.44 3.95 -7.97
C TYR A 19 -2.77 3.28 -6.78
N TRP A 20 -1.47 3.02 -6.84
CA TRP A 20 -0.82 2.17 -5.83
C TRP A 20 -0.70 2.85 -4.46
N GLY A 21 -0.31 4.12 -4.40
CA GLY A 21 -0.31 4.91 -3.17
C GLY A 21 -1.67 4.96 -2.48
N PRO A 22 -2.73 5.46 -3.16
CA PRO A 22 -4.06 5.55 -2.58
C PRO A 22 -4.64 4.19 -2.16
N TRP A 23 -4.34 3.11 -2.89
CA TRP A 23 -4.77 1.77 -2.48
C TRP A 23 -4.03 1.24 -1.26
N SER A 24 -2.72 1.51 -1.14
CA SER A 24 -1.95 1.24 0.08
C SER A 24 -2.56 1.97 1.28
N GLU A 25 -2.90 3.26 1.14
CA GLU A 25 -3.53 4.04 2.22
C GLU A 25 -4.91 3.49 2.61
N ARG A 26 -5.71 3.08 1.63
CA ARG A 26 -7.00 2.41 1.88
C ARG A 26 -6.82 1.10 2.65
N LEU A 27 -5.84 0.28 2.27
CA LEU A 27 -5.52 -0.96 2.98
C LEU A 27 -5.06 -0.67 4.41
N SER A 28 -4.24 0.35 4.62
CA SER A 28 -3.81 0.78 5.96
C SER A 28 -5.00 1.24 6.81
N THR A 29 -5.91 2.01 6.22
CA THR A 29 -7.16 2.43 6.87
C THR A 29 -8.05 1.24 7.21
N MET A 30 -8.15 0.23 6.35
CA MET A 30 -8.92 -0.99 6.61
C MET A 30 -8.28 -1.81 7.71
N LYS A 31 -6.95 -1.96 7.71
CA LYS A 31 -6.21 -2.66 8.78
C LYS A 31 -6.53 -2.06 10.14
N GLY A 32 -6.49 -0.73 10.26
CA GLY A 32 -6.84 -0.01 11.50
C GLY A 32 -8.30 -0.19 11.96
N LYS A 33 -9.18 -0.74 11.12
CA LYS A 33 -10.58 -1.04 11.44
C LYS A 33 -10.84 -2.51 11.75
N VAL A 34 -9.85 -3.39 11.58
CA VAL A 34 -9.96 -4.82 11.90
C VAL A 34 -10.01 -5.03 13.41
N ASP A 35 -9.37 -4.17 14.20
CA ASP A 35 -9.51 -4.21 15.65
C ASP A 35 -10.91 -3.75 16.08
N THR A 36 -11.72 -4.68 16.56
CA THR A 36 -13.10 -4.43 17.01
C THR A 36 -13.23 -4.30 18.53
N SER A 37 -12.13 -4.38 19.29
CA SER A 37 -12.09 -4.30 20.75
C SER A 37 -13.06 -5.22 21.51
N LEU A 38 -13.54 -6.29 20.87
CA LEU A 38 -14.46 -7.25 21.47
C LEU A 38 -13.78 -8.08 22.56
N SER A 39 -14.45 -8.20 23.69
CA SER A 39 -14.03 -9.01 24.83
C SER A 39 -14.64 -10.41 24.79
N SER A 40 -14.12 -11.33 25.60
CA SER A 40 -14.72 -12.66 25.75
C SER A 40 -16.15 -12.60 26.32
N GLN A 41 -16.52 -11.52 27.03
CA GLN A 41 -17.87 -11.35 27.58
C GLN A 41 -18.92 -11.11 26.49
N ASP A 42 -18.52 -10.53 25.35
CA ASP A 42 -19.41 -10.28 24.21
C ASP A 42 -19.90 -11.59 23.55
N PHE A 43 -19.21 -12.71 23.83
CA PHE A 43 -19.55 -14.05 23.33
C PHE A 43 -20.30 -14.92 24.35
N SER A 44 -20.54 -14.41 25.57
CA SER A 44 -20.99 -15.20 26.73
C SER A 44 -22.35 -15.90 26.56
N PHE A 45 -23.19 -15.45 25.63
CA PHE A 45 -24.50 -16.05 25.35
C PHE A 45 -24.46 -17.23 24.39
N ILE A 46 -23.31 -17.50 23.77
CA ILE A 46 -23.14 -18.56 22.77
C ILE A 46 -22.62 -19.83 23.47
N PRO A 47 -23.24 -21.01 23.24
CA PRO A 47 -22.66 -22.27 23.68
C PRO A 47 -21.24 -22.44 23.14
N GLY A 48 -20.26 -22.71 24.03
CA GLY A 48 -18.85 -22.75 23.64
C GLY A 48 -18.19 -21.37 23.48
N ALA A 49 -18.70 -20.33 24.16
CA ALA A 49 -18.22 -18.95 24.10
C ALA A 49 -16.69 -18.78 24.10
N GLY A 50 -15.96 -19.56 24.90
CA GLY A 50 -14.49 -19.52 24.95
C GLY A 50 -13.82 -19.98 23.65
N ASP A 51 -14.32 -21.06 23.05
CA ASP A 51 -13.81 -21.58 21.78
C ASP A 51 -14.15 -20.62 20.63
N VAL A 52 -15.37 -20.06 20.65
CA VAL A 52 -15.80 -19.06 19.66
C VAL A 52 -14.96 -17.79 19.76
N TYR A 53 -14.71 -17.28 20.97
CA TYR A 53 -13.85 -16.13 21.19
C TYR A 53 -12.41 -16.40 20.70
N THR A 54 -11.86 -17.57 21.02
CA THR A 54 -10.52 -17.96 20.56
C THR A 54 -10.44 -18.01 19.03
N ALA A 55 -11.45 -18.61 18.38
CA ALA A 55 -11.53 -18.66 16.92
C ALA A 55 -11.69 -17.25 16.31
N PHE A 56 -12.46 -16.38 16.95
CA PHE A 56 -12.64 -14.98 16.54
C PHE A 56 -11.32 -14.21 16.58
N VAL A 57 -10.60 -14.24 17.71
CA VAL A 57 -9.30 -13.56 17.87
C VAL A 57 -8.29 -14.08 16.84
N ALA A 58 -8.25 -15.40 16.60
CA ALA A 58 -7.38 -15.98 15.58
C ALA A 58 -7.76 -15.53 14.16
N ALA A 59 -9.06 -15.42 13.85
CA ALA A 59 -9.53 -14.93 12.55
C ALA A 59 -9.20 -13.44 12.36
N GLN A 60 -9.37 -12.64 13.40
CA GLN A 60 -9.04 -11.22 13.42
C GLN A 60 -7.54 -11.00 13.17
N ALA A 61 -6.67 -11.70 13.89
CA ALA A 61 -5.22 -11.63 13.69
C ALA A 61 -4.81 -12.02 12.26
N ARG A 62 -5.38 -13.10 11.71
CA ARG A 62 -5.12 -13.51 10.31
C ARG A 62 -5.56 -12.46 9.29
N LEU A 63 -6.71 -11.83 9.52
CA LEU A 63 -7.20 -10.77 8.64
C LEU A 63 -6.30 -9.53 8.72
N GLU A 64 -5.87 -9.16 9.94
CA GLU A 64 -4.94 -8.05 10.14
C GLU A 64 -3.59 -8.31 9.45
N ASP A 65 -3.03 -9.51 9.61
CA ASP A 65 -1.79 -9.92 8.95
C ASP A 65 -1.93 -9.91 7.42
N TYR A 66 -3.04 -10.43 6.89
CA TYR A 66 -3.30 -10.46 5.46
C TYR A 66 -3.38 -9.05 4.86
N ILE A 67 -4.15 -8.16 5.49
CA ILE A 67 -4.27 -6.77 5.04
C ILE A 67 -2.92 -6.06 5.22
N GLY A 68 -2.21 -6.28 6.32
CA GLY A 68 -0.87 -5.74 6.57
C GLY A 68 0.14 -6.13 5.51
N GLY A 69 0.17 -7.41 5.12
CA GLY A 69 0.99 -7.89 4.00
C GLY A 69 0.62 -7.22 2.67
N GLY A 70 -0.68 -7.00 2.45
CA GLY A 70 -1.18 -6.22 1.30
C GLY A 70 -0.69 -4.77 1.29
N VAL A 71 -0.72 -4.08 2.44
CA VAL A 71 -0.18 -2.70 2.57
C VAL A 71 1.29 -2.69 2.15
N THR A 72 2.12 -3.57 2.72
CA THR A 72 3.55 -3.63 2.40
C THR A 72 3.79 -3.94 0.92
N ALA A 73 3.03 -4.87 0.33
CA ALA A 73 3.19 -5.21 -1.08
C ALA A 73 2.83 -4.03 -2.01
N PHE A 74 1.74 -3.30 -1.71
CA PHE A 74 1.33 -2.15 -2.50
C PHE A 74 2.31 -0.97 -2.38
N GLN A 75 2.85 -0.74 -1.18
CA GLN A 75 3.91 0.25 -0.96
C GLN A 75 5.17 -0.11 -1.75
N ALA A 76 5.63 -1.36 -1.64
CA ALA A 76 6.81 -1.82 -2.36
C ALA A 76 6.63 -1.69 -3.89
N PHE A 77 5.45 -2.03 -4.41
CA PHE A 77 5.19 -1.88 -5.85
C PHE A 77 5.14 -0.41 -6.29
N ARG A 78 4.49 0.46 -5.51
CA ARG A 78 4.52 1.92 -5.74
C ARG A 78 5.96 2.44 -5.79
N ASP A 79 6.78 2.06 -4.81
CA ASP A 79 8.14 2.55 -4.68
C ASP A 79 9.01 2.05 -5.85
N LEU A 80 8.82 0.79 -6.28
CA LEU A 80 9.45 0.23 -7.47
C LEU A 80 9.11 1.01 -8.75
N LEU A 81 7.84 1.38 -8.96
CA LEU A 81 7.44 2.17 -10.12
C LEU A 81 8.13 3.54 -10.13
N MET A 82 8.22 4.19 -8.97
CA MET A 82 8.90 5.48 -8.82
C MET A 82 10.41 5.39 -9.03
N GLU A 83 11.03 4.33 -8.52
CA GLU A 83 12.45 4.05 -8.74
C GLU A 83 12.74 3.81 -10.22
N THR A 84 11.95 2.96 -10.87
CA THR A 84 12.05 2.68 -12.32
C THR A 84 11.89 3.96 -13.16
N SER A 85 10.94 4.83 -12.81
CA SER A 85 10.80 6.13 -13.47
C SER A 85 12.05 7.02 -13.34
N VAL A 86 12.69 7.00 -12.17
CA VAL A 86 13.92 7.79 -11.94
C VAL A 86 15.08 7.19 -12.72
N GLU A 87 15.22 5.87 -12.75
CA GLU A 87 16.25 5.18 -13.53
C GLU A 87 16.13 5.55 -15.02
N TYR A 88 14.94 5.53 -15.60
CA TYR A 88 14.74 5.95 -16.99
C TYR A 88 15.08 7.42 -17.25
N LEU A 89 14.77 8.32 -16.30
CA LEU A 89 15.17 9.72 -16.40
C LEU A 89 16.69 9.86 -16.38
N GLU A 90 17.38 9.16 -15.48
CA GLU A 90 18.84 9.19 -15.35
C GLU A 90 19.52 8.61 -16.59
N GLU A 91 19.02 7.51 -17.15
CA GLU A 91 19.52 6.90 -18.39
C GLU A 91 19.40 7.84 -19.60
N GLU A 92 18.35 8.67 -19.66
CA GLU A 92 18.16 9.68 -20.70
C GLU A 92 18.90 11.00 -20.43
N GLY A 93 19.70 11.05 -19.36
CA GLY A 93 20.55 12.19 -19.01
C GLY A 93 19.82 13.33 -18.30
N ALA A 94 18.69 13.05 -17.62
CA ALA A 94 18.00 14.04 -16.83
C ALA A 94 18.89 14.58 -15.69
N THR A 95 18.78 15.88 -15.44
CA THR A 95 19.46 16.56 -14.36
C THR A 95 18.81 16.26 -13.01
N ALA A 96 19.55 16.46 -11.92
CA ALA A 96 19.01 16.36 -10.57
C ALA A 96 17.78 17.27 -10.33
N ALA A 97 17.73 18.42 -11.01
CA ALA A 97 16.58 19.33 -10.93
C ALA A 97 15.34 18.74 -11.61
N GLU A 98 15.49 18.04 -12.73
CA GLU A 98 14.39 17.38 -13.45
C GLU A 98 13.88 16.16 -12.67
N VAL A 99 14.78 15.36 -12.09
CA VAL A 99 14.39 14.26 -11.18
C VAL A 99 13.65 14.79 -9.95
N ALA A 100 14.11 15.90 -9.36
CA ALA A 100 13.42 16.54 -8.25
C ALA A 100 12.03 17.06 -8.67
N ALA A 101 11.91 17.66 -9.85
CA ALA A 101 10.63 18.12 -10.38
C ALA A 101 9.66 16.96 -10.66
N PHE A 102 10.16 15.83 -11.16
CA PHE A 102 9.38 14.59 -11.31
C PHE A 102 8.84 14.10 -9.96
N ARG A 103 9.70 13.95 -8.95
CA ARG A 103 9.29 13.53 -7.60
C ARG A 103 8.28 14.49 -6.96
N ALA A 104 8.43 15.79 -7.19
CA ALA A 104 7.47 16.78 -6.71
C ALA A 104 6.09 16.68 -7.40
N ARG A 105 6.07 16.25 -8.67
CA ARG A 105 4.82 16.05 -9.43
C ARG A 105 4.08 14.79 -9.00
N TYR A 106 4.81 13.77 -8.58
CA TYR A 106 4.27 12.47 -8.14
C TYR A 106 4.68 12.20 -6.68
N PRO A 107 4.09 12.94 -5.72
CA PRO A 107 4.45 12.81 -4.31
C PRO A 107 4.05 11.43 -3.75
N LEU A 108 4.87 10.93 -2.82
CA LEU A 108 4.64 9.69 -2.06
C LEU A 108 3.76 9.88 -0.83
#